data_AF-A0A9E2YB75-F1
#
_entry.id   AF-A0A9E2YB75-F1
#
_cell.length_a   1.000
_cell.length_b   1.000
_cell.length_c   1.000
_cell.angle_alpha   90.00
_cell.angle_beta   90.00
_cell.angle_gamma   90.00
#
_symmetry.space_group_name_H-M   'P 1'
#
loop_
_entity.id
_entity.type
_entity.pdbx_description
1 polymer ?
#
loop_
_entity_poly.entity_id
_entity_poly.type
_entity_poly.pdbx_seq_one_letter_code
_entity_poly.pdbx_strand_id
1 'polypeptide(L)'
;MSDIINEWLSVEAAALKLGISSRSVARRVQNGQLESRVDANGRRSVLVSSPAPQPAAPELHPIPAELTAAVDQAAQQTGQTRAIVQQAMSVVIRSHEETMLAAREDAWAARRSMRRAWAAVAVIFVGAAATVGIVTYNMTSAADHVRQADQRLDQAQKSMHELTAERNTLRDELTQSKMQAANAEGQLSATLASDTRKATTMPTGLGRIASALFGD
;
A
#
# COMPACT_ATOMS: atom_id res chain seq x y z
N MET A 1 17.70 64.30 19.31
CA MET A 1 17.39 62.87 19.54
C MET A 1 15.94 62.82 19.96
N SER A 2 15.05 62.28 19.13
CA SER A 2 13.63 62.17 19.46
C SER A 2 13.45 61.00 20.44
N ASP A 3 12.93 61.27 21.63
CA ASP A 3 12.63 60.20 22.58
C ASP A 3 11.50 59.32 22.03
N ILE A 4 11.85 58.08 21.68
CA ILE A 4 10.91 57.05 21.24
C ILE A 4 10.36 56.38 22.50
N ILE A 5 9.05 56.53 22.73
CA ILE A 5 8.38 55.85 23.83
C ILE A 5 7.91 54.49 23.33
N ASN A 6 8.43 53.44 23.96
CA ASN A 6 8.04 52.05 23.72
C ASN A 6 6.98 51.64 24.75
N GLU A 7 5.76 51.38 24.29
CA GLU A 7 4.63 51.04 25.15
C GLU A 7 3.97 49.74 24.70
N TRP A 8 3.68 48.85 25.65
CA TRP A 8 2.91 47.63 25.40
C TRP A 8 1.42 47.94 25.49
N LEU A 9 0.73 47.91 24.35
CA LEU A 9 -0.68 48.24 24.24
C LEU A 9 -1.50 47.03 23.83
N SER A 10 -2.79 47.02 24.16
CA SER A 10 -3.73 46.04 23.60
C SER A 10 -3.81 46.21 22.08
N VAL A 11 -4.20 45.16 21.35
CA VAL A 11 -4.34 45.22 19.88
C VAL A 11 -5.27 46.35 19.43
N GLU A 12 -6.33 46.64 20.20
CA GLU A 12 -7.28 47.72 19.92
C GLU A 12 -6.68 49.11 20.19
N ALA A 13 -5.98 49.29 21.30
CA ALA A 13 -5.32 50.55 21.62
C ALA A 13 -4.17 50.84 20.63
N ALA A 14 -3.41 49.80 20.25
CA ALA A 14 -2.37 49.90 19.22
C ALA A 14 -2.95 50.29 17.85
N ALA A 15 -4.12 49.73 17.48
CA ALA A 15 -4.83 50.08 16.25
C ALA A 15 -5.20 51.58 16.22
N LEU A 16 -5.73 52.11 17.33
CA LEU A 16 -6.05 53.52 17.46
C LEU A 16 -4.79 54.41 17.38
N LYS A 17 -3.73 54.05 18.11
CA LYS A 17 -2.48 54.83 18.18
C LYS A 17 -1.74 54.86 16.84
N LEU A 18 -1.84 53.79 16.04
CA LEU A 18 -1.22 53.67 14.72
C LEU A 18 -2.13 54.14 13.57
N GLY A 19 -3.41 54.43 13.84
CA GLY A 19 -4.39 54.81 12.81
C GLY A 19 -4.70 53.69 11.80
N ILE A 20 -4.60 52.42 12.19
CA ILE A 20 -4.87 51.25 11.33
C ILE A 20 -5.92 50.33 11.95
N SER A 21 -6.54 49.45 11.16
CA SER A 21 -7.54 48.51 11.68
C SER A 21 -6.92 47.43 12.58
N SER A 22 -7.65 46.98 13.60
CA SER A 22 -7.23 45.89 14.50
C SER A 22 -6.88 44.59 13.76
N ARG A 23 -7.60 44.28 12.67
CA ARG A 23 -7.29 43.15 11.79
C ARG A 23 -5.92 43.29 11.11
N SER A 24 -5.55 44.51 10.71
CA SER A 24 -4.24 44.78 10.12
C SER A 24 -3.12 44.62 11.14
N VAL A 25 -3.34 45.07 12.38
CA VAL A 25 -2.41 44.84 13.50
C VAL A 25 -2.22 43.34 13.74
N ALA A 26 -3.31 42.56 13.83
CA ALA A 26 -3.26 41.11 14.03
C ALA A 26 -2.50 40.39 12.90
N ARG A 27 -2.71 40.81 11.64
CA ARG A 27 -1.99 40.25 10.48
C ARG A 27 -0.49 40.57 10.55
N ARG A 28 -0.11 41.80 10.93
CA ARG A 28 1.30 42.19 11.07
C ARG A 28 2.00 41.43 12.20
N VAL A 29 1.28 41.15 13.29
CA VAL A 29 1.77 40.27 14.37
C VAL A 29 1.98 38.83 13.88
N GLN A 30 1.02 38.26 13.14
CA GLN A 30 1.16 36.90 12.57
C GLN A 30 2.34 36.79 11.60
N ASN A 31 2.62 37.86 10.85
CA ASN A 31 3.74 37.94 9.92
C ASN A 31 5.09 38.22 10.60
N GLY A 32 5.13 38.38 11.94
CA GLY A 32 6.35 38.71 12.68
C GLY A 32 6.85 40.14 12.49
N GLN A 33 6.02 41.05 11.97
CA GLN A 33 6.39 42.45 11.74
C GLN A 33 6.20 43.35 12.97
N LEU A 34 5.41 42.89 13.94
CA LEU A 34 5.18 43.57 15.21
C LEU A 34 5.45 42.61 16.35
N GLU A 35 6.21 43.06 17.35
CA GLU A 35 6.49 42.28 18.54
C GLU A 35 5.22 42.12 19.38
N SER A 36 4.90 40.88 19.76
CA SER A 36 3.69 40.58 20.52
C SER A 36 3.99 39.66 21.69
N ARG A 37 3.36 39.94 22.82
CA ARG A 37 3.38 39.08 24.01
C ARG A 37 1.97 38.83 24.51
N VAL A 38 1.79 37.76 25.27
CA VAL A 38 0.53 37.49 25.98
C VAL A 38 0.67 38.08 27.38
N ASP A 39 -0.26 38.96 27.75
CA ASP A 39 -0.30 39.59 29.06
C ASP A 39 -0.82 38.60 30.13
N ALA A 40 -0.68 38.95 31.42
CA ALA A 40 -1.13 38.11 32.54
C ALA A 40 -2.62 37.73 32.47
N ASN A 41 -3.42 38.55 31.79
CA ASN A 41 -4.85 38.33 31.56
C ASN A 41 -5.16 37.43 30.35
N GLY A 42 -4.16 36.79 29.73
CA GLY A 42 -4.32 35.95 28.54
C GLY A 42 -4.63 36.72 27.24
N ARG A 43 -4.62 38.05 27.28
CA ARG A 43 -4.84 38.91 26.11
C ARG A 43 -3.53 39.23 25.41
N ARG A 44 -3.55 39.33 24.09
CA ARG A 44 -2.37 39.66 23.28
C ARG A 44 -2.12 41.17 23.30
N SER A 45 -0.92 41.56 23.68
CA SER A 45 -0.43 42.95 23.67
C SER A 45 0.70 43.11 22.66
N VAL A 46 0.81 44.28 22.05
CA VAL A 46 1.73 44.60 20.97
C VAL A 46 2.59 45.79 21.37
N LEU A 47 3.88 45.73 21.08
CA LEU A 47 4.80 46.83 21.35
C LEU A 47 4.63 47.92 20.28
N VAL A 48 4.34 49.14 20.71
CA VAL A 48 4.23 50.30 19.81
C VAL A 48 5.29 51.33 20.20
N SER A 49 6.12 51.68 19.22
CA SER A 49 7.09 52.76 19.30
C SER A 49 6.47 54.03 18.71
N SER A 50 6.19 55.04 19.54
CA SER A 50 5.66 56.32 19.08
C SER A 50 6.55 57.48 19.54
N PRO A 51 6.74 58.53 18.72
CA PRO A 51 7.42 59.74 19.17
C PRO A 51 6.63 60.37 20.32
N ALA A 52 7.34 60.91 21.33
CA ALA A 52 6.71 61.55 22.48
C ALA A 52 5.69 62.62 22.05
N PRO A 53 4.45 62.61 22.58
CA PRO A 53 3.45 63.59 22.24
C PRO A 53 3.91 64.97 22.74
N GLN A 54 4.07 65.92 21.81
CA GLN A 54 4.37 67.30 22.14
C GLN A 54 3.11 67.93 22.77
N PRO A 55 3.18 68.48 23.99
CA PRO A 55 2.00 69.01 24.67
C PRO A 55 1.50 70.27 23.95
N ALA A 56 0.42 70.13 23.18
CA ALA A 56 -0.31 71.27 22.65
C ALA A 56 -1.15 71.87 23.78
N ALA A 57 -0.82 73.09 24.20
CA ALA A 57 -1.61 73.87 25.13
C ALA A 57 -2.97 74.24 24.51
N PRO A 58 -4.10 74.06 25.21
CA PRO A 58 -5.39 74.52 24.73
C PRO A 58 -5.52 76.03 24.94
N GLU A 59 -5.28 76.82 23.90
CA GLU A 59 -5.69 78.23 23.89
C GLU A 59 -7.21 78.32 23.67
N LEU A 60 -7.94 78.63 24.74
CA LEU A 60 -9.35 79.01 24.69
C LEU A 60 -9.47 80.43 24.12
N HIS A 61 -9.76 80.55 22.83
CA HIS A 61 -10.28 81.77 22.24
C HIS A 61 -11.81 81.80 22.33
N PRO A 62 -12.44 82.93 22.71
CA PRO A 62 -13.89 83.08 22.67
C PRO A 62 -14.37 83.04 21.22
N ILE A 63 -15.21 82.05 20.93
CA ILE A 63 -15.78 81.76 19.61
C ILE A 63 -16.72 82.92 19.20
N PRO A 64 -16.48 83.60 18.08
CA PRO A 64 -17.37 84.66 17.59
C PRO A 64 -18.74 84.07 17.20
N ALA A 65 -19.82 84.82 17.43
CA ALA A 65 -21.21 84.36 17.28
C ALA A 65 -21.58 83.87 15.85
N GLU A 66 -20.82 84.28 14.84
CA GLU A 66 -20.96 83.80 13.45
C GLU A 66 -20.40 82.38 13.27
N LEU A 67 -19.39 82.01 14.06
CA LEU A 67 -18.80 80.67 14.03
C LEU A 67 -19.72 79.66 14.72
N THR A 68 -20.53 80.05 15.70
CA THR A 68 -21.56 79.18 16.31
C THR A 68 -22.67 78.82 15.32
N ALA A 69 -23.12 79.76 14.49
CA ALA A 69 -24.13 79.48 13.45
C ALA A 69 -23.58 78.58 12.33
N ALA A 70 -22.31 78.75 11.95
CA ALA A 70 -21.64 77.87 11.00
C ALA A 70 -21.39 76.46 11.59
N VAL A 71 -21.07 76.37 12.89
CA VAL A 71 -20.92 75.10 13.61
C VAL A 71 -22.26 74.37 13.75
N ASP A 72 -23.37 75.08 13.96
CA ASP A 72 -24.71 74.46 13.99
C ASP A 72 -25.14 73.94 12.62
N GLN A 73 -24.83 74.65 11.53
CA GLN A 73 -25.04 74.13 10.17
C GLN A 73 -24.13 72.95 9.85
N ALA A 74 -22.86 72.98 10.27
CA ALA A 74 -21.94 71.85 10.15
C ALA A 74 -22.39 70.66 11.01
N ALA A 75 -22.95 70.89 12.20
CA ALA A 75 -23.50 69.86 13.08
C ALA A 75 -24.75 69.21 12.47
N GLN A 76 -25.60 69.98 11.79
CA GLN A 76 -26.76 69.44 11.03
C GLN A 76 -26.31 68.61 9.82
N GLN A 77 -25.31 69.07 9.07
CA GLN A 77 -24.71 68.28 7.97
C GLN A 77 -24.00 67.02 8.48
N THR A 78 -23.34 67.11 9.64
CA THR A 78 -22.71 65.96 10.31
C THR A 78 -23.75 64.98 10.84
N GLY A 79 -24.90 65.46 11.31
CA GLY A 79 -26.04 64.64 11.72
C GLY A 79 -26.64 63.82 10.57
N GLN A 80 -26.81 64.43 9.39
CA GLN A 80 -27.24 63.73 8.18
C GLN A 80 -26.18 62.71 7.72
N THR A 81 -24.91 63.09 7.77
CA THR A 81 -23.79 62.17 7.43
C THR A 81 -23.76 60.97 8.37
N ARG A 82 -24.02 61.18 9.68
CA ARG A 82 -24.11 60.10 10.67
C ARG A 82 -25.28 59.15 10.40
N ALA A 83 -26.44 59.68 9.98
CA ALA A 83 -27.59 58.86 9.59
C ALA A 83 -27.28 58.00 8.34
N ILE A 84 -26.62 58.58 7.33
CA ILE A 84 -26.19 57.86 6.11
C ILE A 84 -25.18 56.76 6.46
N VAL A 85 -24.21 57.05 7.34
CA VAL A 85 -23.22 56.06 7.80
C VAL A 85 -23.90 54.94 8.60
N GLN A 86 -24.86 55.25 9.47
CA GLN A 86 -25.62 54.23 10.21
C GLN A 86 -26.44 53.34 9.27
N GLN A 87 -27.07 53.92 8.26
CA GLN A 87 -27.80 53.16 7.24
C GLN A 87 -26.85 52.27 6.43
N ALA A 88 -25.72 52.80 5.95
CA ALA A 88 -24.70 52.03 5.24
C ALA A 88 -24.13 50.88 6.11
N MET A 89 -23.88 51.14 7.39
CA MET A 89 -23.36 50.13 8.32
C MET A 89 -24.38 48.99 8.55
N SER A 90 -25.68 49.30 8.64
CA SER A 90 -26.71 48.25 8.75
C SER A 90 -26.82 47.38 7.50
N VAL A 91 -26.61 47.96 6.31
CA VAL A 91 -26.54 47.21 5.04
C VAL A 91 -25.30 46.31 5.02
N VAL A 92 -24.15 46.82 5.45
CA VAL A 92 -22.91 46.03 5.55
C VAL A 92 -23.09 44.87 6.54
N ILE A 93 -23.68 45.11 7.71
CA ILE A 93 -23.93 44.06 8.70
C ILE A 93 -24.85 42.98 8.12
N ARG A 94 -25.96 43.35 7.47
CA ARG A 94 -26.86 42.38 6.80
C ARG A 94 -26.16 41.58 5.72
N SER A 95 -25.38 42.23 4.86
CA SER A 95 -24.61 41.53 3.82
C SER A 95 -23.57 40.56 4.42
N HIS A 96 -23.00 40.90 5.57
CA HIS A 96 -22.10 40.01 6.28
C HIS A 96 -22.82 38.81 6.92
N GLU A 97 -24.03 38.99 7.44
CA GLU A 97 -24.85 37.90 7.95
C GLU A 97 -25.24 36.92 6.83
N GLU A 98 -25.63 37.42 5.66
CA GLU A 98 -25.99 36.61 4.49
C GLU A 98 -24.79 35.79 3.98
N THR A 99 -23.60 36.42 3.87
CA THR A 99 -22.37 35.70 3.46
C THR A 99 -21.93 34.64 4.47
N MET A 100 -22.12 34.89 5.77
CA MET A 100 -21.80 33.91 6.82
C MET A 100 -22.72 32.69 6.78
N LEU A 101 -24.00 32.87 6.46
CA LEU A 101 -24.95 31.77 6.31
C LEU A 101 -24.63 30.93 5.07
N ALA A 102 -24.38 31.56 3.93
CA ALA A 102 -23.97 30.88 2.70
C ALA A 102 -22.68 30.05 2.90
N ALA A 103 -21.66 30.63 3.55
CA ALA A 103 -20.41 29.94 3.84
C ALA A 103 -20.57 28.71 4.76
N ARG A 104 -21.58 28.72 5.66
CA ARG A 104 -21.86 27.58 6.54
C ARG A 104 -22.51 26.43 5.77
N GLU A 105 -23.42 26.71 4.86
CA GLU A 105 -24.07 25.67 4.04
C GLU A 105 -23.06 24.94 3.14
N ASP A 106 -22.14 25.69 2.53
CA ASP A 106 -21.06 25.13 1.71
C ASP A 106 -20.12 24.22 2.51
N ALA A 107 -19.81 24.58 3.75
CA ALA A 107 -18.95 23.77 4.62
C ALA A 107 -19.59 22.40 4.94
N TRP A 108 -20.91 22.34 5.10
CA TRP A 108 -21.62 21.07 5.34
C TRP A 108 -21.71 20.21 4.07
N ALA A 109 -21.96 20.83 2.91
CA ALA A 109 -21.95 20.15 1.63
C ALA A 109 -20.57 19.53 1.32
N ALA A 110 -19.49 20.29 1.54
CA ALA A 110 -18.11 19.83 1.36
C ALA A 110 -17.76 18.63 2.26
N ARG A 111 -18.24 18.62 3.51
CA ARG A 111 -18.02 17.48 4.42
C ARG A 111 -18.73 16.22 3.94
N ARG A 112 -19.95 16.34 3.38
CA ARG A 112 -20.69 15.18 2.85
C ARG A 112 -20.04 14.62 1.59
N SER A 113 -19.60 15.46 0.67
CA SER A 113 -18.91 15.00 -0.55
C SER A 113 -17.57 14.35 -0.20
N MET A 114 -16.83 14.91 0.75
CA MET A 114 -15.58 14.33 1.25
C MET A 114 -15.80 12.91 1.81
N ARG A 115 -16.83 12.70 2.63
CA ARG A 115 -17.16 11.36 3.15
C ARG A 115 -17.47 10.35 2.04
N ARG A 116 -18.18 10.77 0.99
CA ARG A 116 -18.47 9.91 -0.18
C ARG A 116 -17.21 9.58 -0.97
N ALA A 117 -16.32 10.56 -1.17
CA ALA A 117 -15.04 10.35 -1.84
C ALA A 117 -14.17 9.34 -1.07
N TRP A 118 -14.07 9.49 0.26
CA TRP A 118 -13.35 8.53 1.10
C TRP A 118 -13.96 7.13 1.07
N ALA A 119 -15.30 7.02 1.04
CA ALA A 119 -15.96 5.73 0.90
C ALA A 119 -15.62 5.05 -0.44
N ALA A 120 -15.61 5.80 -1.55
CA ALA A 120 -15.22 5.27 -2.85
C ALA A 120 -13.76 4.77 -2.86
N VAL A 121 -12.84 5.53 -2.25
CA VAL A 121 -11.42 5.12 -2.11
C VAL A 121 -11.29 3.82 -1.30
N ALA A 122 -12.03 3.71 -0.18
CA ALA A 122 -12.02 2.51 0.64
C ALA A 122 -12.52 1.27 -0.14
N VAL A 123 -13.59 1.41 -0.93
CA VAL A 123 -14.12 0.32 -1.76
C VAL A 123 -13.11 -0.14 -2.80
N ILE A 124 -12.44 0.80 -3.50
CA ILE A 124 -11.40 0.47 -4.48
C ILE A 124 -10.24 -0.27 -3.80
N PHE A 125 -9.81 0.20 -2.63
CA PHE A 125 -8.72 -0.43 -1.87
C PHE A 125 -9.07 -1.87 -1.44
N VAL A 126 -10.27 -2.09 -0.89
CA VAL A 126 -10.75 -3.44 -0.51
C VAL A 126 -10.84 -4.34 -1.74
N GLY A 127 -11.35 -3.83 -2.87
CA GLY A 127 -11.39 -4.56 -4.13
C GLY A 127 -10.00 -5.00 -4.60
N ALA A 128 -9.02 -4.08 -4.60
CA ALA A 128 -7.64 -4.40 -4.97
C ALA A 128 -7.04 -5.47 -4.04
N ALA A 129 -7.20 -5.34 -2.72
CA ALA A 129 -6.71 -6.33 -1.75
C ALA A 129 -7.33 -7.73 -1.98
N ALA A 130 -8.64 -7.79 -2.25
CA ALA A 130 -9.32 -9.05 -2.55
C ALA A 130 -8.78 -9.70 -3.83
N THR A 131 -8.54 -8.93 -4.89
CA THR A 131 -7.99 -9.47 -6.14
C THR A 131 -6.59 -10.06 -5.95
N VAL A 132 -5.71 -9.39 -5.20
CA VAL A 132 -4.36 -9.89 -4.88
C VAL A 132 -4.44 -11.18 -4.06
N GLY A 133 -5.36 -11.24 -3.09
CA GLY A 133 -5.60 -12.45 -2.29
C GLY A 133 -6.01 -13.65 -3.15
N ILE A 134 -6.94 -13.46 -4.09
CA ILE A 134 -7.40 -14.52 -5.00
C ILE A 134 -6.25 -15.01 -5.90
N VAL A 135 -5.46 -14.09 -6.47
CA VAL A 135 -4.32 -14.45 -7.33
C VAL A 135 -3.28 -15.24 -6.54
N THR A 136 -2.95 -14.79 -5.33
CA THR A 136 -1.98 -15.47 -4.45
C THR A 136 -2.45 -16.88 -4.07
N TYR A 137 -3.74 -17.01 -3.74
CA TYR A 137 -4.35 -18.31 -3.44
C TYR A 137 -4.27 -19.27 -4.65
N ASN A 138 -4.61 -18.79 -5.84
CA ASN A 138 -4.55 -19.58 -7.07
C ASN A 138 -3.12 -19.99 -7.46
N MET A 139 -2.11 -19.14 -7.22
CA MET A 139 -0.71 -19.51 -7.44
C MET A 139 -0.23 -20.56 -6.45
N THR A 140 -0.69 -20.48 -5.20
CA THR A 140 -0.33 -21.46 -4.16
C THR A 140 -0.92 -22.83 -4.48
N SER A 141 -2.20 -22.89 -4.86
CA SER A 141 -2.82 -24.17 -5.25
C SER A 141 -2.21 -24.74 -6.53
N ALA A 142 -1.86 -23.89 -7.50
CA ALA A 142 -1.13 -24.32 -8.70
C ALA A 142 0.24 -24.94 -8.36
N ALA A 143 0.97 -24.38 -7.39
CA ALA A 143 2.25 -24.92 -6.94
C ALA A 143 2.09 -26.32 -6.32
N ASP A 144 1.01 -26.58 -5.58
CA ASP A 144 0.74 -27.90 -5.02
C ASP A 144 0.38 -28.93 -6.10
N HIS A 145 -0.33 -28.53 -7.16
CA HIS A 145 -0.60 -29.40 -8.31
C HIS A 145 0.68 -29.78 -9.07
N VAL A 146 1.62 -28.85 -9.23
CA VAL A 146 2.93 -29.14 -9.85
C VAL A 146 3.71 -30.14 -9.00
N ARG A 147 3.75 -29.96 -7.67
CA ARG A 147 4.41 -30.91 -6.77
C ARG A 147 3.78 -32.30 -6.83
N GLN A 148 2.46 -32.40 -6.91
CA GLN A 148 1.77 -33.68 -7.08
C GLN A 148 2.06 -34.32 -8.43
N ALA A 149 2.17 -33.52 -9.50
CA ALA A 149 2.55 -34.00 -10.83
C ALA A 149 3.98 -34.56 -10.82
N ASP A 150 4.94 -33.86 -10.20
CA ASP A 150 6.32 -34.32 -10.05
C ASP A 150 6.39 -35.62 -9.24
N GLN A 151 5.66 -35.72 -8.13
CA GLN A 151 5.60 -36.95 -7.34
C GLN A 151 5.03 -38.13 -8.14
N ARG A 152 4.05 -37.90 -9.01
CA ARG A 152 3.50 -38.92 -9.90
C ARG A 152 4.49 -39.33 -10.99
N LEU A 153 5.25 -38.39 -11.53
CA LEU A 153 6.31 -38.68 -12.50
C LEU A 153 7.42 -39.51 -11.86
N ASP A 154 7.85 -39.16 -10.65
CA ASP A 154 8.84 -39.94 -9.89
C ASP A 154 8.34 -41.36 -9.58
N GLN A 155 7.08 -41.51 -9.18
CA GLN A 155 6.47 -42.82 -8.95
C GLN A 155 6.38 -43.64 -10.23
N ALA A 156 5.97 -43.02 -11.34
CA ALA A 156 5.90 -43.67 -12.65
C ALA A 156 7.30 -44.08 -13.15
N GLN A 157 8.32 -43.26 -12.93
CA GLN A 157 9.69 -43.60 -13.31
C GLN A 157 10.22 -44.78 -12.48
N LYS A 158 9.94 -44.80 -11.17
CA LYS A 158 10.32 -45.94 -10.30
C LYS A 158 9.65 -47.24 -10.75
N SER A 159 8.35 -47.21 -11.05
CA SER A 159 7.64 -48.40 -11.53
C SER A 159 8.14 -48.85 -12.91
N MET A 160 8.52 -47.93 -13.80
CA MET A 160 9.17 -48.28 -15.07
C MET A 160 10.53 -48.94 -14.86
N HIS A 161 11.34 -48.46 -13.92
CA HIS A 161 12.63 -49.10 -13.59
C HIS A 161 12.44 -50.49 -12.99
N GLU A 162 11.46 -50.67 -12.10
CA GLU A 162 11.12 -51.95 -11.51
C GLU A 162 10.65 -52.96 -12.58
N LEU A 163 9.72 -52.57 -13.44
CA LEU A 163 9.26 -53.39 -14.57
C LEU A 163 10.39 -53.74 -15.54
N THR A 164 11.32 -52.81 -15.76
CA THR A 164 12.49 -53.05 -16.62
C THR A 164 13.44 -54.06 -15.98
N ALA A 165 13.67 -53.96 -14.67
CA ALA A 165 14.47 -54.90 -13.92
C ALA A 165 13.83 -56.30 -13.91
N GLU A 166 12.54 -56.39 -13.59
CA GLU A 166 11.78 -57.64 -13.60
C GLU A 166 11.81 -58.32 -14.97
N ARG A 167 11.57 -57.56 -16.05
CA ARG A 167 11.69 -58.05 -17.42
C ARG A 167 13.09 -58.59 -17.73
N ASN A 168 14.14 -57.95 -17.23
CA ASN A 168 15.50 -58.43 -17.45
C ASN A 168 15.75 -59.74 -16.67
N THR A 169 15.30 -59.83 -15.42
CA THR A 169 15.38 -61.07 -14.62
C THR A 169 14.67 -62.22 -15.32
N LEU A 170 13.44 -62.00 -15.82
CA LEU A 170 12.68 -63.02 -16.55
C LEU A 170 13.39 -63.46 -17.84
N ARG A 171 14.08 -62.55 -18.53
CA ARG A 171 14.90 -62.91 -19.70
C ARG A 171 16.08 -63.78 -19.30
N ASP A 172 16.76 -63.44 -18.22
CA ASP A 172 17.91 -64.20 -17.73
C ASP A 172 17.48 -65.62 -17.30
N GLU A 173 16.38 -65.76 -16.56
CA GLU A 173 15.77 -67.05 -16.19
C GLU A 173 15.38 -67.89 -17.43
N LEU A 174 14.82 -67.25 -18.46
CA LEU A 174 14.47 -67.92 -19.71
C LEU A 174 15.72 -68.40 -20.46
N THR A 175 16.80 -67.62 -20.47
CA THR A 175 18.08 -68.08 -21.05
C THR A 175 18.71 -69.21 -20.24
N GLN A 176 18.65 -69.14 -18.91
CA GLN A 176 19.18 -70.17 -18.01
C GLN A 176 18.43 -71.50 -18.17
N SER A 177 17.10 -71.47 -18.19
CA SER A 177 16.27 -72.66 -18.43
C SER A 177 16.53 -73.28 -19.80
N LYS A 178 16.71 -72.46 -20.85
CA LYS A 178 17.12 -72.94 -22.18
C LYS A 178 18.48 -73.61 -22.17
N MET A 179 19.48 -73.06 -21.47
CA MET A 179 20.80 -73.68 -21.33
C MET A 179 20.73 -75.01 -20.56
N GLN A 180 19.92 -75.08 -19.50
CA GLN A 180 19.71 -76.32 -18.75
C GLN A 180 19.04 -77.40 -19.60
N ALA A 181 18.02 -77.05 -20.38
CA ALA A 181 17.37 -77.95 -21.31
C ALA A 181 18.35 -78.47 -22.39
N ALA A 182 19.12 -77.57 -23.01
CA ALA A 182 20.13 -77.95 -24.00
C ALA A 182 21.23 -78.85 -23.41
N ASN A 183 21.66 -78.59 -22.17
CA ASN A 183 22.63 -79.44 -21.49
C ASN A 183 22.06 -80.83 -21.18
N ALA A 184 20.80 -80.93 -20.75
CA ALA A 184 20.13 -82.21 -20.50
C ALA A 184 19.95 -83.00 -21.81
N GLU A 185 19.53 -82.36 -22.90
CA GLU A 185 19.45 -82.97 -24.24
C GLU A 185 20.83 -83.44 -24.73
N GLY A 186 21.88 -82.64 -24.48
CA GLY A 186 23.26 -82.99 -24.79
C GLY A 186 23.75 -84.22 -24.01
N GLN A 187 23.40 -84.33 -22.73
CA GLN A 187 23.70 -85.50 -21.90
C GLN A 187 22.98 -86.76 -22.40
N LEU A 188 21.68 -86.66 -22.72
CA LEU A 188 20.91 -87.76 -23.29
C LEU A 188 21.46 -88.23 -24.64
N SER A 189 21.88 -87.28 -25.48
CA SER A 189 22.50 -87.61 -26.77
C SER A 189 23.85 -88.30 -26.60
N ALA A 190 24.66 -87.85 -25.62
CA ALA A 190 25.95 -88.46 -25.31
C ALA A 190 25.80 -89.89 -24.74
N THR A 191 24.81 -90.13 -23.87
CA THR A 191 24.54 -91.49 -23.35
C THR A 191 24.07 -92.42 -24.48
N LEU A 192 23.13 -91.99 -25.32
CA LEU A 192 22.68 -92.75 -26.50
C LEU A 192 23.84 -93.08 -27.48
N ALA A 193 24.75 -92.13 -27.70
CA ALA A 193 25.95 -92.36 -28.53
C ALA A 193 26.94 -93.36 -27.88
N SER A 194 27.04 -93.37 -26.55
CA SER A 194 27.90 -94.31 -25.84
C SER A 194 27.35 -95.75 -25.83
N ASP A 195 26.03 -95.91 -25.71
CA ASP A 195 25.37 -97.22 -25.77
C ASP A 195 25.45 -97.84 -27.17
N THR A 196 25.29 -97.03 -28.21
CA THR A 196 25.46 -97.49 -29.61
C THR A 196 26.90 -97.92 -29.92
N ARG A 197 27.93 -97.24 -29.36
CA ARG A 197 29.33 -97.69 -29.48
C ARG A 197 29.61 -99.00 -28.76
N LYS A 198 29.08 -99.19 -27.54
CA LYS A 198 29.24 -100.47 -26.81
C LYS A 198 28.58 -101.64 -27.55
N ALA A 199 27.44 -101.41 -28.20
CA ALA A 199 26.76 -102.44 -28.99
C ALA A 199 27.53 -102.88 -30.24
N THR A 200 28.38 -102.01 -30.80
CA THR A 200 29.19 -102.32 -32.00
C THR A 200 30.55 -102.95 -31.68
N THR A 201 31.04 -102.84 -30.44
CA THR A 201 32.15 -103.67 -29.93
C THR A 201 31.64 -104.99 -29.37
N MET A 202 30.89 -105.77 -30.16
CA MET A 202 30.84 -107.21 -29.89
C MET A 202 32.26 -107.76 -30.09
N PRO A 203 32.83 -108.48 -29.11
CA PRO A 203 34.12 -109.11 -29.30
C PRO A 203 34.01 -110.08 -30.48
N THR A 204 34.71 -109.75 -31.56
CA THR A 204 34.92 -110.61 -32.73
C THR A 204 35.82 -111.79 -32.34
N GLY A 205 35.42 -112.54 -31.30
CA GLY A 205 36.16 -113.64 -30.69
C GLY A 205 35.30 -114.89 -30.44
N LEU A 206 33.96 -114.78 -30.47
CA LEU A 206 33.09 -115.96 -30.31
C LEU A 206 32.77 -116.69 -31.64
N GLY A 207 33.17 -116.14 -32.78
CA GLY A 207 33.00 -116.79 -34.09
C GLY A 207 33.95 -117.96 -34.37
N ARG A 208 34.95 -118.24 -33.50
CA ARG A 208 35.95 -119.30 -33.74
C ARG A 208 35.74 -120.61 -32.99
N ILE A 209 34.78 -120.70 -32.05
CA ILE A 209 34.54 -121.94 -31.29
C ILE A 209 33.41 -122.77 -31.93
N ALA A 210 32.52 -122.16 -32.73
CA ALA A 210 31.45 -122.88 -33.43
C ALA A 210 31.93 -123.67 -34.67
N SER A 211 33.14 -123.43 -35.20
CA SER A 211 33.67 -124.15 -36.38
C SER A 211 34.54 -125.38 -36.05
N ALA A 212 34.77 -125.70 -34.78
CA ALA A 212 35.59 -126.84 -34.37
C ALA A 212 34.79 -128.04 -33.81
N LEU A 213 33.46 -127.92 -33.65
CA LEU A 213 32.61 -128.99 -33.12
C LEU A 213 31.74 -129.69 -34.19
N PHE A 214 31.79 -129.24 -35.45
CA PHE A 214 30.92 -129.72 -36.55
C PHE A 214 31.64 -129.95 -37.89
N GLY A 215 32.94 -130.26 -37.89
CA GLY A 215 33.70 -130.52 -39.13
C GLY A 215 34.56 -131.78 -39.04
N ASP A 216 34.07 -132.83 -39.70
CA ASP A 216 34.63 -134.15 -40.07
C ASP A 216 35.24 -135.06 -38.98
#